data_AF-A0A840VZ08-F1
#
_entry.id   AF-A0A840VZ08-F1
#
_cell.length_a   1.000
_cell.length_b   1.000
_cell.length_c   1.000
_cell.angle_alpha   90.00
_cell.angle_beta   90.00
_cell.angle_gamma   90.00
#
_symmetry.space_group_name_H-M   'P 1'
#
loop_
_entity.id
_entity.type
_entity.pdbx_description
1 polymer ?
#
loop_
_entity_poly.entity_id
_entity_poly.type
_entity_poly.pdbx_seq_one_letter_code
_entity_poly.pdbx_strand_id
1 'polypeptide(L)'
;MTVTAVVAASGTAIAVSANAAAAAAGCGVLYTVGSQWQGGFTATVTVTNVGDPISSWTLTWSYAADQRVTQAWNATVSQNGAAVTARNASYNGSIATGASVSFGFNGSWNGSNPVPTSFAVNGTTCTGSPGPSPTTGPTPPPTSAPPGSPTWGTALPPAGAVTSRAYTLIATANERGYQPRAGECSVEIHARYWMYGPDGKVYPTWHPNRDPSGCNFGHDHGDDPRPSDLYSTAGWPAFGYTSEVMLDSMPEHSHRHEDHVGHKVLTVNNVNVIQGDNGTSFFPPQGTTIATCDVLLKFHQGTHSPDAFTNNVHELLFNQRCSQTNGQVVEARYNAMIPLGRAGGFSPSECPGFGGQFINVAPPVPADSPSETRSLGRLITEPGCVQAIREGRTHNDPLSPTPVPFTVSDMDDFWFSDVQVTGSGLTFRLAPLFYVVNPSRYYDPTKPNNLGRIVDLCYTNLAGGDYCNQARQAGQNLAWDDPRSPFKGTLREYRPGTFMVRNTGPTTVYTDVYGRNASSTPFAGSIQQYFSGNQSSTQLYVRGATRDYAANGVHAPN
;
A
#
# COMPACT_ATOMS: atom_id res chain seq x y z
N MET A 1 -92.87 15.02 16.11
CA MET A 1 -92.10 16.12 15.50
C MET A 1 -90.63 15.76 15.62
N THR A 2 -90.05 15.26 14.53
CA THR A 2 -88.64 14.91 14.39
C THR A 2 -87.84 16.17 14.05
N VAL A 3 -86.79 16.47 14.82
CA VAL A 3 -85.82 17.53 14.49
C VAL A 3 -84.44 16.89 14.45
N THR A 4 -83.91 16.77 13.24
CA THR A 4 -82.56 16.29 12.94
C THR A 4 -81.61 17.51 12.93
N ALA A 5 -80.60 17.53 13.79
CA ALA A 5 -79.58 18.57 13.80
C ALA A 5 -78.34 18.11 13.01
N VAL A 6 -77.98 18.89 11.98
CA VAL A 6 -76.74 18.76 11.19
C VAL A 6 -75.70 19.70 11.79
N VAL A 7 -74.52 19.19 12.16
CA VAL A 7 -73.37 20.01 12.56
C VAL A 7 -72.33 19.96 11.44
N ALA A 8 -72.05 21.12 10.85
CA ALA A 8 -71.03 21.33 9.83
C ALA A 8 -69.64 21.48 10.47
N ALA A 9 -68.65 20.75 9.95
CA ALA A 9 -67.25 20.89 10.32
C ALA A 9 -66.54 21.82 9.33
N SER A 10 -66.08 22.98 9.81
CA SER A 10 -65.28 23.95 9.06
C SER A 10 -63.79 23.57 9.13
N GLY A 11 -63.22 23.09 8.03
CA GLY A 11 -61.78 22.82 7.91
C GLY A 11 -60.99 24.10 7.63
N THR A 12 -60.04 24.44 8.50
CA THR A 12 -59.10 25.56 8.33
C THR A 12 -57.91 25.10 7.48
N ALA A 13 -57.72 25.68 6.30
CA ALA A 13 -56.55 25.41 5.45
C ALA A 13 -55.34 26.23 5.94
N ILE A 14 -54.25 25.54 6.31
CA ILE A 14 -52.97 26.16 6.61
C ILE A 14 -52.23 26.36 5.28
N ALA A 15 -52.02 27.62 4.89
CA ALA A 15 -51.18 27.97 3.75
C ALA A 15 -49.70 27.79 4.14
N VAL A 16 -49.04 26.79 3.55
CA VAL A 16 -47.59 26.64 3.64
C VAL A 16 -46.97 27.57 2.59
N SER A 17 -46.28 28.61 3.06
CA SER A 17 -45.42 29.46 2.23
C SER A 17 -44.26 28.63 1.71
N ALA A 18 -44.27 28.32 0.41
CA ALA A 18 -43.14 27.71 -0.28
C ALA A 18 -41.98 28.74 -0.32
N ASN A 19 -40.90 28.44 0.38
CA ASN A 19 -39.64 29.15 0.19
C ASN A 19 -39.21 28.97 -1.26
N ALA A 20 -38.86 30.09 -1.93
CA ALA A 20 -38.35 30.11 -3.28
C ALA A 20 -37.24 29.06 -3.45
N ALA A 21 -37.43 28.15 -4.42
CA ALA A 21 -36.41 27.19 -4.83
C ALA A 21 -35.16 27.96 -5.22
N ALA A 22 -34.05 27.73 -4.51
CA ALA A 22 -32.74 28.14 -4.99
C ALA A 22 -32.54 27.54 -6.39
N ALA A 23 -32.35 28.40 -7.39
CA ALA A 23 -32.10 27.99 -8.76
C ALA A 23 -30.94 26.98 -8.77
N ALA A 24 -31.17 25.79 -9.33
CA ALA A 24 -30.18 24.73 -9.42
C ALA A 24 -28.89 25.26 -10.08
N ALA A 25 -27.74 25.00 -9.45
CA ALA A 25 -26.44 25.30 -10.05
C ALA A 25 -26.34 24.59 -11.41
N GLY A 26 -26.10 25.33 -12.49
CA GLY A 26 -26.19 24.79 -13.86
C GLY A 26 -24.90 24.13 -14.38
N CYS A 27 -23.75 24.40 -13.79
CA CYS A 27 -22.45 23.87 -14.23
C CYS A 27 -21.37 23.98 -13.15
N GLY A 28 -20.33 23.14 -13.26
CA GLY A 28 -19.06 23.25 -12.55
C GLY A 28 -17.90 23.36 -13.55
N VAL A 29 -16.85 24.11 -13.22
CA VAL A 29 -15.70 24.31 -14.12
C VAL A 29 -14.40 24.18 -13.34
N LEU A 30 -13.54 23.23 -13.73
CA LEU A 30 -12.17 23.10 -13.23
C LEU A 30 -11.21 23.68 -14.26
N TYR A 31 -10.39 24.66 -13.83
CA TYR A 31 -9.31 25.24 -14.63
C TYR A 31 -7.98 24.89 -13.98
N THR A 32 -7.15 24.12 -14.67
CA THR A 32 -5.84 23.67 -14.15
C THR A 32 -4.73 24.14 -15.07
N VAL A 33 -3.73 24.81 -14.51
CA VAL A 33 -2.46 25.10 -15.20
C VAL A 33 -1.54 23.90 -14.97
N GLY A 34 -1.42 23.02 -15.98
CA GLY A 34 -0.66 21.77 -15.87
C GLY A 34 0.86 21.98 -15.97
N SER A 35 1.28 23.01 -16.68
CA SER A 35 2.67 23.46 -16.75
C SER A 35 2.73 24.96 -17.02
N GLN A 36 3.78 25.62 -16.53
CA GLN A 36 4.05 27.02 -16.82
C GLN A 36 5.55 27.26 -16.96
N TRP A 37 5.91 28.23 -17.80
CA TRP A 37 7.27 28.69 -18.04
C TRP A 37 7.28 30.21 -18.18
N GLN A 38 8.45 30.81 -18.36
CA GLN A 38 8.56 32.26 -18.52
C GLN A 38 7.76 32.73 -19.76
N GLY A 39 6.70 33.50 -19.51
CA GLY A 39 5.85 34.06 -20.55
C GLY A 39 4.79 33.12 -21.13
N GLY A 40 4.71 31.86 -20.69
CA GLY A 40 3.74 30.89 -21.22
C GLY A 40 3.23 29.86 -20.22
N PHE A 41 2.12 29.23 -20.56
CA PHE A 41 1.50 28.16 -19.77
C PHE A 41 0.63 27.25 -20.63
N THR A 42 0.40 26.03 -20.15
CA THR A 42 -0.60 25.11 -20.68
C THR A 42 -1.69 24.90 -19.64
N ALA A 43 -2.94 25.10 -20.05
CA ALA A 43 -4.10 24.86 -19.19
C ALA A 43 -5.06 23.81 -19.77
N THR A 44 -5.65 23.05 -18.87
CA THR A 44 -6.77 22.15 -19.15
C THR A 44 -8.00 22.68 -18.43
N VAL A 45 -9.11 22.76 -19.14
CA VAL A 45 -10.41 23.18 -18.61
C VAL A 45 -11.41 22.06 -18.75
N THR A 46 -12.03 21.67 -17.64
CA THR A 46 -13.10 20.68 -17.60
C THR A 46 -14.41 21.36 -17.21
N VAL A 47 -15.44 21.16 -18.03
CA VAL A 47 -16.80 21.64 -17.81
C VAL A 47 -17.67 20.45 -17.42
N THR A 48 -18.29 20.51 -16.25
CA THR A 48 -19.22 19.51 -15.73
C THR A 48 -20.64 20.08 -15.79
N ASN A 49 -21.57 19.36 -16.42
CA ASN A 49 -22.98 19.71 -16.39
C ASN A 49 -23.62 19.16 -15.10
N VAL A 50 -24.14 20.03 -14.24
CA VAL A 50 -24.85 19.63 -13.01
C VAL A 50 -26.36 19.91 -13.08
N GLY A 51 -26.85 20.40 -14.22
CA GLY A 51 -28.26 20.62 -14.52
C GLY A 51 -28.78 19.71 -15.64
N ASP A 52 -29.81 20.17 -16.37
CA ASP A 52 -30.40 19.43 -17.49
C ASP A 52 -29.38 19.15 -18.60
N PRO A 53 -29.55 18.06 -19.39
CA PRO A 53 -28.62 17.71 -20.47
C PRO A 53 -28.40 18.87 -21.46
N ILE A 54 -27.13 19.13 -21.78
CA ILE A 54 -26.70 20.20 -22.69
C ILE A 54 -26.39 19.57 -24.05
N SER A 55 -26.98 20.07 -25.14
CA SER A 55 -26.73 19.57 -26.51
C SER A 55 -25.55 20.25 -27.21
N SER A 56 -25.21 21.48 -26.80
CA SER A 56 -24.04 22.24 -27.22
C SER A 56 -23.62 23.19 -26.09
N TRP A 57 -22.32 23.39 -25.90
CA TRP A 57 -21.80 24.22 -24.81
C TRP A 57 -20.93 25.37 -25.32
N THR A 58 -21.13 26.52 -24.68
CA THR A 58 -20.29 27.70 -24.80
C THR A 58 -19.87 28.12 -23.40
N LEU A 59 -18.57 28.01 -23.10
CA LEU A 59 -17.97 28.43 -21.83
C LEU A 59 -17.42 29.85 -21.97
N THR A 60 -17.68 30.69 -20.98
CA THR A 60 -17.14 32.05 -20.91
C THR A 60 -16.46 32.32 -19.57
N TRP A 61 -15.36 33.07 -19.59
CA TRP A 61 -14.68 33.60 -18.40
C TRP A 61 -13.94 34.89 -18.75
N SER A 62 -13.41 35.58 -17.74
CA SER A 62 -12.54 36.73 -17.92
C SER A 62 -11.22 36.55 -17.17
N TYR A 63 -10.11 36.92 -17.79
CA TYR A 63 -8.81 36.98 -17.13
C TYR A 63 -8.68 38.21 -16.24
N ALA A 64 -8.00 38.05 -15.10
CA ALA A 64 -7.74 39.14 -14.16
C ALA A 64 -6.41 39.88 -14.43
N ALA A 65 -5.59 39.36 -15.35
CA ALA A 65 -4.33 39.96 -15.78
C ALA A 65 -4.18 39.86 -17.32
N ASP A 66 -2.96 40.05 -17.83
CA ASP A 66 -2.66 40.10 -19.27
C ASP A 66 -2.52 38.72 -19.93
N GLN A 67 -3.25 37.71 -19.46
CA GLN A 67 -3.22 36.41 -20.10
C GLN A 67 -3.88 36.43 -21.48
N ARG A 68 -3.27 35.72 -22.44
CA ARG A 68 -3.80 35.55 -23.80
C ARG A 68 -3.77 34.09 -24.20
N VAL A 69 -4.87 33.58 -24.76
CA VAL A 69 -4.91 32.24 -25.37
C VAL A 69 -4.23 32.31 -26.73
N THR A 70 -3.29 31.40 -27.00
CA THR A 70 -2.49 31.40 -28.24
C THR A 70 -2.85 30.23 -29.16
N GLN A 71 -3.16 29.06 -28.59
CA GLN A 71 -3.54 27.86 -29.34
C GLN A 71 -4.44 26.98 -28.48
N ALA A 72 -5.53 26.45 -29.04
CA ALA A 72 -6.45 25.55 -28.34
C ALA A 72 -6.72 24.27 -29.12
N TRP A 73 -7.13 23.22 -28.41
CA TRP A 73 -7.57 21.95 -28.97
C TRP A 73 -8.82 21.45 -28.23
N ASN A 74 -9.61 20.59 -28.88
CA ASN A 74 -10.92 20.11 -28.40
C ASN A 74 -11.97 21.22 -28.15
N ALA A 75 -11.69 22.46 -28.52
CA ALA A 75 -12.61 23.60 -28.49
C ALA A 75 -12.16 24.67 -29.48
N THR A 76 -13.09 25.49 -29.97
CA THR A 76 -12.78 26.74 -30.66
C THR A 76 -12.79 27.87 -29.64
N VAL A 77 -11.64 28.49 -29.39
CA VAL A 77 -11.48 29.56 -28.39
C VAL A 77 -11.28 30.90 -29.09
N SER A 78 -12.03 31.91 -28.64
CA SER A 78 -11.89 33.31 -29.07
C SER A 78 -11.73 34.21 -27.84
N GLN A 79 -10.94 35.27 -27.96
CA GLN A 79 -10.68 36.20 -26.87
C GLN A 79 -10.77 37.65 -27.37
N ASN A 80 -11.49 38.49 -26.64
CA ASN A 80 -11.55 39.94 -26.85
C ASN A 80 -11.19 40.65 -25.54
N GLY A 81 -10.02 41.30 -25.52
CA GLY A 81 -9.45 41.84 -24.28
C GLY A 81 -9.30 40.74 -23.22
N ALA A 82 -9.88 40.95 -22.04
CA ALA A 82 -9.87 39.97 -20.95
C ALA A 82 -10.91 38.85 -21.11
N ALA A 83 -11.95 39.04 -21.93
CA ALA A 83 -13.06 38.10 -22.05
C ALA A 83 -12.74 36.96 -23.02
N VAL A 84 -12.92 35.72 -22.57
CA VAL A 84 -12.66 34.52 -23.35
C VAL A 84 -13.96 33.73 -23.54
N THR A 85 -14.17 33.23 -24.76
CA THR A 85 -15.29 32.35 -25.13
C THR A 85 -14.75 31.09 -25.78
N ALA A 86 -15.03 29.93 -25.20
CA ALA A 86 -14.73 28.62 -25.74
C ALA A 86 -16.03 27.91 -26.19
N ARG A 87 -16.07 27.45 -27.44
CA ARG A 87 -17.20 26.69 -28.01
C ARG A 87 -16.79 25.25 -28.29
N ASN A 88 -17.73 24.33 -28.13
CA ASN A 88 -17.53 22.91 -28.40
C ASN A 88 -17.04 22.64 -29.84
N ALA A 89 -16.25 21.59 -30.01
CA ALA A 89 -15.98 20.96 -31.30
C ALA A 89 -17.20 20.13 -31.74
N SER A 90 -17.24 19.72 -33.01
CA SER A 90 -18.39 19.00 -33.59
C SER A 90 -18.73 17.68 -32.90
N TYR A 91 -17.75 17.02 -32.26
CA TYR A 91 -17.91 15.70 -31.63
C TYR A 91 -18.11 15.74 -30.10
N ASN A 92 -18.00 16.91 -29.46
CA ASN A 92 -18.03 17.01 -27.99
C ASN A 92 -19.04 18.04 -27.46
N GLY A 93 -20.08 18.37 -28.24
CA GLY A 93 -21.12 19.33 -27.85
C GLY A 93 -22.10 18.83 -26.80
N SER A 94 -22.39 17.53 -26.79
CA SER A 94 -23.37 16.94 -25.85
C SER A 94 -22.73 16.63 -24.49
N ILE A 95 -23.32 17.15 -23.42
CA ILE A 95 -22.94 16.86 -22.02
C ILE A 95 -24.21 16.45 -21.25
N ALA A 96 -24.35 15.15 -20.96
CA ALA A 96 -25.43 14.66 -20.10
C ALA A 96 -25.32 15.22 -18.67
N THR A 97 -26.40 15.17 -17.89
CA THR A 97 -26.37 15.53 -16.46
C THR A 97 -25.32 14.69 -15.72
N GLY A 98 -24.44 15.34 -14.97
CA GLY A 98 -23.31 14.72 -14.27
C GLY A 98 -22.09 14.42 -15.14
N ALA A 99 -22.19 14.53 -16.48
CA ALA A 99 -21.08 14.29 -17.39
C ALA A 99 -20.16 15.52 -17.49
N SER A 100 -18.93 15.29 -17.95
CA SER A 100 -17.93 16.34 -18.15
C SER A 100 -17.30 16.26 -19.53
N VAL A 101 -16.86 17.41 -20.02
CA VAL A 101 -16.04 17.55 -21.24
C VAL A 101 -14.80 18.39 -20.90
N SER A 102 -13.67 18.04 -21.51
CA SER A 102 -12.42 18.77 -21.32
C SER A 102 -11.85 19.28 -22.63
N PHE A 103 -11.27 20.46 -22.57
CA PHE A 103 -10.47 21.04 -23.65
C PHE A 103 -9.19 21.64 -23.07
N GLY A 104 -8.19 21.86 -23.92
CA GLY A 104 -6.91 22.42 -23.48
C GLY A 104 -6.47 23.56 -24.38
N PHE A 105 -5.58 24.40 -23.84
CA PHE A 105 -4.95 25.47 -24.60
C PHE A 105 -3.59 25.86 -24.03
N ASN A 106 -2.76 26.40 -24.91
CA ASN A 106 -1.60 27.17 -24.54
C ASN A 106 -1.97 28.65 -24.45
N GLY A 107 -1.39 29.35 -23.49
CA GLY A 107 -1.54 30.79 -23.33
C GLY A 107 -0.23 31.47 -22.95
N SER A 108 -0.18 32.78 -23.15
CA SER A 108 0.89 33.66 -22.69
C SER A 108 0.44 34.47 -21.48
N TRP A 109 1.39 34.88 -20.64
CA TRP A 109 1.15 35.79 -19.51
C TRP A 109 2.32 36.77 -19.37
N ASN A 110 2.06 37.94 -18.78
CA ASN A 110 3.09 38.93 -18.46
C ASN A 110 2.92 39.40 -17.02
N GLY A 111 3.97 39.29 -16.21
CA GLY A 111 3.95 39.64 -14.78
C GLY A 111 3.31 38.59 -13.89
N SER A 112 2.02 38.28 -14.07
CA SER A 112 1.30 37.30 -13.24
C SER A 112 0.33 36.44 -14.04
N ASN A 113 0.01 35.26 -13.50
CA ASN A 113 -0.91 34.30 -14.10
C ASN A 113 -1.99 33.81 -13.11
N PRO A 114 -2.87 34.69 -12.60
CA PRO A 114 -3.97 34.28 -11.72
C PRO A 114 -5.02 33.43 -12.45
N VAL A 115 -5.49 32.37 -11.80
CA VAL A 115 -6.56 31.50 -12.32
C VAL A 115 -7.91 32.25 -12.27
N PRO A 116 -8.73 32.21 -13.35
CA PRO A 116 -10.06 32.81 -13.33
C PRO A 116 -10.97 32.19 -12.26
N THR A 117 -11.79 33.00 -11.61
CA THR A 117 -12.65 32.58 -10.49
C THR A 117 -14.14 32.53 -10.82
N SER A 118 -14.55 33.00 -12.01
CA SER A 118 -15.94 33.01 -12.45
C SER A 118 -16.06 32.52 -13.88
N PHE A 119 -16.98 31.59 -14.07
CA PHE A 119 -17.27 30.93 -15.34
C PHE A 119 -18.78 30.91 -15.58
N ALA A 120 -19.19 30.93 -16.85
CA ALA A 120 -20.58 30.71 -17.23
C ALA A 120 -20.66 29.77 -18.45
N VAL A 121 -21.56 28.78 -18.39
CA VAL A 121 -21.88 27.86 -19.49
C VAL A 121 -23.24 28.24 -20.07
N ASN A 122 -23.28 28.49 -21.39
CA ASN A 122 -24.49 28.89 -22.12
C ASN A 122 -25.20 30.11 -21.51
N GLY A 123 -24.44 31.03 -20.91
CA GLY A 123 -24.96 32.24 -20.26
C GLY A 123 -25.38 32.04 -18.79
N THR A 124 -25.34 30.82 -18.26
CA THR A 124 -25.64 30.52 -16.85
C THR A 124 -24.33 30.49 -16.04
N THR A 125 -24.22 31.35 -15.04
CA THR A 125 -23.06 31.37 -14.13
C THR A 125 -22.93 30.05 -13.38
N CYS A 126 -21.73 29.47 -13.40
CA CYS A 126 -21.42 28.27 -12.64
C CYS A 126 -21.26 28.67 -11.16
N THR A 127 -22.30 28.41 -10.35
CA THR A 127 -22.33 28.69 -8.91
C THR A 127 -21.97 27.47 -8.06
N GLY A 128 -21.78 26.30 -8.67
CA GLY A 128 -21.07 25.20 -8.05
C GLY A 128 -19.61 25.56 -7.95
N SER A 129 -19.05 25.64 -6.73
CA SER A 129 -17.60 25.59 -6.53
C SER A 129 -17.08 24.39 -7.32
N PRO A 130 -15.88 24.42 -7.93
CA PRO A 130 -15.32 23.21 -8.53
C PRO A 130 -15.15 22.20 -7.41
N GLY A 131 -16.15 21.33 -7.23
CA GLY A 131 -15.90 20.01 -6.70
C GLY A 131 -14.77 19.43 -7.53
N PRO A 132 -13.88 18.61 -6.94
CA PRO A 132 -12.87 17.93 -7.72
C PRO A 132 -13.57 17.35 -8.96
N SER A 133 -13.11 17.75 -10.14
CA SER A 133 -13.60 17.23 -11.42
C SER A 133 -13.68 15.71 -11.30
N PRO A 134 -14.69 15.05 -11.89
CA PRO A 134 -14.63 13.62 -12.09
C PRO A 134 -13.50 13.36 -13.12
N THR A 135 -12.25 13.35 -12.67
CA THR A 135 -11.32 12.32 -13.12
C THR A 135 -12.05 11.04 -12.84
N THR A 136 -12.49 10.33 -13.89
CA THR A 136 -12.90 8.92 -13.87
C THR A 136 -12.85 8.33 -12.46
N GLY A 137 -13.85 8.68 -11.66
CA GLY A 137 -14.05 8.02 -10.39
C GLY A 137 -14.48 6.61 -10.75
N PRO A 138 -14.20 5.62 -9.90
CA PRO A 138 -14.92 4.37 -10.00
C PRO A 138 -16.42 4.71 -10.06
N THR A 139 -17.16 3.96 -10.86
CA THR A 139 -18.59 3.70 -10.68
C THR A 139 -19.00 3.99 -9.21
N PRO A 140 -20.16 4.64 -8.92
CA PRO A 140 -20.71 4.57 -7.57
C PRO A 140 -20.57 3.11 -7.12
N PRO A 141 -20.11 2.80 -5.90
CA PRO A 141 -20.13 1.41 -5.45
C PRO A 141 -21.53 0.92 -5.80
N PRO A 142 -21.64 -0.19 -6.54
CA PRO A 142 -22.94 -0.62 -7.00
C PRO A 142 -23.85 -0.57 -5.77
N THR A 143 -25.05 0.00 -5.92
CA THR A 143 -26.04 -0.03 -4.83
C THR A 143 -26.44 -1.47 -4.49
N SER A 144 -25.92 -2.46 -5.23
CA SER A 144 -25.68 -3.82 -4.75
C SER A 144 -24.29 -3.94 -4.13
N ALA A 145 -24.20 -4.46 -2.89
CA ALA A 145 -22.95 -4.96 -2.31
C ALA A 145 -22.07 -5.63 -3.39
N PRO A 146 -20.73 -5.46 -3.36
CA PRO A 146 -19.85 -6.16 -4.29
C PRO A 146 -20.32 -7.61 -4.39
N PRO A 147 -20.48 -8.19 -5.60
CA PRO A 147 -20.71 -9.63 -5.69
C PRO A 147 -19.63 -10.27 -4.82
N GLY A 148 -20.04 -11.08 -3.84
CA GLY A 148 -19.13 -11.58 -2.81
C GLY A 148 -17.85 -12.12 -3.45
N SER A 149 -16.71 -11.99 -2.77
CA SER A 149 -15.44 -12.52 -3.24
C SER A 149 -15.63 -13.92 -3.83
N PRO A 150 -14.98 -14.24 -4.96
CA PRO A 150 -15.20 -15.50 -5.67
C PRO A 150 -14.91 -16.69 -4.74
N THR A 151 -15.34 -17.88 -5.16
CA THR A 151 -14.75 -19.09 -4.58
C THR A 151 -13.25 -19.06 -4.88
N TRP A 152 -12.46 -18.83 -3.83
CA TRP A 152 -11.02 -18.61 -3.89
C TRP A 152 -10.29 -19.67 -4.75
N GLY A 153 -9.45 -19.21 -5.68
CA GLY A 153 -8.64 -20.07 -6.55
C GLY A 153 -9.38 -20.77 -7.69
N THR A 154 -10.69 -20.53 -7.87
CA THR A 154 -11.48 -21.30 -8.87
C THR A 154 -11.72 -20.59 -10.18
N ALA A 155 -11.85 -19.26 -10.18
CA ALA A 155 -12.27 -18.50 -11.35
C ALA A 155 -11.52 -17.17 -11.47
N LEU A 156 -11.35 -16.72 -12.72
CA LEU A 156 -10.88 -15.37 -13.01
C LEU A 156 -11.92 -14.31 -12.59
N PRO A 157 -11.51 -13.04 -12.45
CA PRO A 157 -12.43 -11.95 -12.21
C PRO A 157 -13.51 -11.83 -13.29
N PRO A 158 -14.71 -11.33 -12.94
CA PRO A 158 -15.74 -11.06 -13.93
C PRO A 158 -15.22 -10.17 -15.05
N ALA A 159 -15.66 -10.46 -16.29
CA ALA A 159 -15.34 -9.60 -17.43
C ALA A 159 -15.83 -8.17 -17.15
N GLY A 160 -14.93 -7.19 -17.31
CA GLY A 160 -15.21 -5.78 -17.05
C GLY A 160 -15.00 -5.33 -15.59
N ALA A 161 -14.56 -6.21 -14.69
CA ALA A 161 -14.10 -5.78 -13.37
C ALA A 161 -12.90 -4.83 -13.49
N VAL A 162 -12.88 -3.76 -12.69
CA VAL A 162 -11.74 -2.84 -12.65
C VAL A 162 -10.59 -3.52 -11.90
N THR A 163 -9.43 -3.66 -12.54
CA THR A 163 -8.26 -4.32 -11.95
C THR A 163 -7.27 -3.31 -11.38
N SER A 164 -6.58 -3.68 -10.29
CA SER A 164 -5.42 -2.93 -9.83
C SER A 164 -4.22 -3.18 -10.73
N ARG A 165 -3.20 -2.32 -10.63
CA ARG A 165 -1.91 -2.53 -11.30
C ARG A 165 -1.23 -3.77 -10.76
N ALA A 166 -1.33 -4.04 -9.45
CA ALA A 166 -0.84 -5.28 -8.85
C ALA A 166 -1.48 -6.53 -9.47
N TYR A 167 -2.79 -6.51 -9.75
CA TYR A 167 -3.43 -7.64 -10.42
C TYR A 167 -2.95 -7.78 -11.87
N THR A 168 -2.81 -6.66 -12.56
CA THR A 168 -2.32 -6.63 -13.95
C THR A 168 -0.88 -7.20 -14.05
N LEU A 169 -0.04 -6.93 -13.04
CA LEU A 169 1.31 -7.49 -12.95
C LEU A 169 1.30 -9.02 -12.86
N ILE A 170 0.39 -9.62 -12.10
CA ILE A 170 0.33 -11.08 -11.99
C ILE A 170 -0.41 -11.77 -13.14
N ALA A 171 -1.30 -11.05 -13.81
CA ALA A 171 -2.04 -11.54 -14.98
C ALA A 171 -1.20 -11.48 -16.26
N THR A 172 0.02 -10.95 -16.19
CA THR A 172 0.96 -10.84 -17.31
C THR A 172 2.26 -11.56 -16.93
N ALA A 173 2.78 -12.42 -17.82
CA ALA A 173 4.06 -13.09 -17.59
C ALA A 173 5.23 -12.08 -17.61
N ASN A 174 5.76 -11.74 -16.44
CA ASN A 174 6.75 -10.67 -16.23
C ASN A 174 7.64 -10.97 -15.01
N GLU A 175 8.92 -10.61 -15.07
CA GLU A 175 9.93 -10.67 -13.99
C GLU A 175 9.51 -9.97 -12.69
N ARG A 176 8.73 -8.88 -12.75
CA ARG A 176 8.18 -8.19 -11.56
C ARG A 176 6.85 -8.77 -11.06
N GLY A 177 6.21 -9.58 -11.88
CA GLY A 177 4.91 -10.20 -11.63
C GLY A 177 5.07 -11.68 -11.36
N TYR A 178 4.30 -12.50 -12.08
CA TYR A 178 4.46 -13.95 -12.06
C TYR A 178 4.98 -14.43 -13.41
N GLN A 179 6.19 -14.99 -13.43
CA GLN A 179 6.80 -15.58 -14.62
C GLN A 179 7.01 -17.08 -14.41
N PRO A 180 6.07 -17.93 -14.83
CA PRO A 180 6.14 -19.35 -14.57
C PRO A 180 7.28 -20.03 -15.34
N ARG A 181 7.98 -20.93 -14.66
CA ARG A 181 8.98 -21.84 -15.24
C ARG A 181 8.31 -23.06 -15.85
N ALA A 182 9.10 -23.85 -16.58
CA ALA A 182 8.64 -25.11 -17.12
C ALA A 182 8.14 -26.05 -15.99
N GLY A 183 6.86 -26.42 -16.04
CA GLY A 183 6.22 -27.28 -15.04
C GLY A 183 5.53 -26.54 -13.88
N GLU A 184 5.62 -25.22 -13.81
CA GLU A 184 4.90 -24.40 -12.83
C GLU A 184 3.48 -24.06 -13.32
N CYS A 185 2.65 -23.55 -12.40
CA CYS A 185 1.29 -23.12 -12.70
C CYS A 185 1.28 -22.03 -13.78
N SER A 186 0.27 -22.01 -14.65
CA SER A 186 0.14 -20.95 -15.65
C SER A 186 -0.22 -19.61 -14.99
N VAL A 187 0.03 -18.51 -15.72
CA VAL A 187 -0.43 -17.16 -15.35
C VAL A 187 -1.95 -17.13 -15.12
N GLU A 188 -2.72 -17.88 -15.92
CA GLU A 188 -4.17 -17.96 -15.76
C GLU A 188 -4.56 -18.61 -14.40
N ILE A 189 -3.91 -19.70 -14.01
CA ILE A 189 -4.17 -20.36 -12.71
C ILE A 189 -3.82 -19.39 -11.58
N HIS A 190 -2.67 -18.73 -11.67
CA HIS A 190 -2.24 -17.73 -10.70
C HIS A 190 -3.24 -16.56 -10.58
N ALA A 191 -3.78 -16.09 -11.69
CA ALA A 191 -4.75 -15.01 -11.75
C ALA A 191 -6.14 -15.34 -11.14
N ARG A 192 -6.40 -16.60 -10.76
CA ARG A 192 -7.62 -17.03 -10.03
C ARG A 192 -7.60 -16.68 -8.54
N TYR A 193 -6.45 -16.28 -8.02
CA TYR A 193 -6.25 -15.89 -6.63
C TYR A 193 -6.39 -14.39 -6.46
N TRP A 194 -7.64 -13.94 -6.35
CA TRP A 194 -7.97 -12.52 -6.28
C TRP A 194 -9.11 -12.21 -5.30
N MET A 195 -9.23 -10.93 -4.94
CA MET A 195 -10.31 -10.38 -4.14
C MET A 195 -10.67 -8.94 -4.56
N TYR A 196 -11.81 -8.44 -4.11
CA TYR A 196 -12.17 -7.02 -4.24
C TYR A 196 -11.60 -6.19 -3.08
N GLY A 197 -10.70 -5.26 -3.38
CA GLY A 197 -10.17 -4.32 -2.41
C GLY A 197 -11.24 -3.36 -1.86
N PRO A 198 -10.91 -2.60 -0.80
CA PRO A 198 -11.82 -1.61 -0.23
C PRO A 198 -12.32 -0.54 -1.23
N ASP A 199 -11.58 -0.30 -2.30
CA ASP A 199 -11.91 0.61 -3.40
C ASP A 199 -12.75 -0.03 -4.52
N GLY A 200 -13.11 -1.31 -4.39
CA GLY A 200 -13.86 -2.07 -5.37
C GLY A 200 -13.04 -2.61 -6.56
N LYS A 201 -11.72 -2.41 -6.60
CA LYS A 201 -10.85 -2.99 -7.63
C LYS A 201 -10.50 -4.44 -7.30
N VAL A 202 -10.15 -5.21 -8.33
CA VAL A 202 -9.58 -6.55 -8.19
C VAL A 202 -8.12 -6.46 -7.80
N TYR A 203 -7.72 -7.17 -6.74
CA TYR A 203 -6.34 -7.32 -6.29
C TYR A 203 -5.93 -8.78 -6.26
N PRO A 204 -4.64 -9.09 -6.49
CA PRO A 204 -4.10 -10.39 -6.13
C PRO A 204 -4.23 -10.61 -4.63
N THR A 205 -4.34 -11.87 -4.23
CA THR A 205 -4.32 -12.27 -2.82
C THR A 205 -3.55 -13.56 -2.65
N TRP A 206 -3.51 -14.05 -1.41
CA TRP A 206 -2.78 -15.26 -1.05
C TRP A 206 -3.20 -16.47 -1.87
N HIS A 207 -2.21 -17.24 -2.32
CA HIS A 207 -2.37 -18.56 -2.91
C HIS A 207 -1.47 -19.57 -2.15
N PRO A 208 -1.80 -20.87 -2.15
CA PRO A 208 -0.93 -21.88 -1.57
C PRO A 208 0.30 -22.08 -2.46
N ASN A 209 1.37 -22.70 -1.97
CA ASN A 209 2.54 -22.98 -2.82
C ASN A 209 2.22 -23.95 -3.97
N ARG A 210 1.20 -24.80 -3.78
CA ARG A 210 0.71 -25.79 -4.75
C ARG A 210 -0.80 -25.65 -4.95
N ASP A 211 -1.22 -25.42 -6.19
CA ASP A 211 -2.63 -25.33 -6.58
C ASP A 211 -3.33 -26.72 -6.46
N PRO A 212 -4.65 -26.77 -6.17
CA PRO A 212 -5.39 -28.03 -6.14
C PRO A 212 -5.32 -28.89 -7.42
N SER A 213 -5.08 -28.29 -8.59
CA SER A 213 -4.81 -29.01 -9.84
C SER A 213 -3.47 -29.77 -9.84
N GLY A 214 -2.56 -29.39 -8.94
CA GLY A 214 -1.31 -30.09 -8.67
C GLY A 214 -0.04 -29.41 -9.18
N CYS A 215 -0.15 -28.28 -9.87
CA CYS A 215 1.01 -27.45 -10.24
C CYS A 215 1.54 -26.65 -9.03
N ASN A 216 2.82 -26.26 -9.06
CA ASN A 216 3.42 -25.38 -8.04
C ASN A 216 3.63 -23.97 -8.62
N PHE A 217 3.56 -22.94 -7.78
CA PHE A 217 3.76 -21.54 -8.18
C PHE A 217 5.22 -21.07 -8.11
N GLY A 218 6.16 -21.93 -7.73
CA GLY A 218 7.57 -21.56 -7.67
C GLY A 218 7.97 -20.70 -6.46
N HIS A 219 7.01 -20.12 -5.73
CA HIS A 219 7.24 -19.20 -4.61
C HIS A 219 6.20 -19.36 -3.48
N ASP A 220 6.49 -18.74 -2.33
CA ASP A 220 5.63 -18.75 -1.14
C ASP A 220 4.93 -17.39 -0.90
N HIS A 221 3.79 -17.40 -0.21
CA HIS A 221 3.15 -16.19 0.32
C HIS A 221 2.94 -16.24 1.83
N GLY A 222 3.67 -17.10 2.53
CA GLY A 222 3.49 -17.32 3.96
C GLY A 222 2.23 -18.13 4.32
N ASP A 223 1.67 -17.89 5.50
CA ASP A 223 0.57 -18.66 6.07
C ASP A 223 -0.75 -18.46 5.31
N ASP A 224 -1.56 -19.52 5.24
CA ASP A 224 -2.98 -19.39 4.90
C ASP A 224 -3.67 -18.47 5.93
N PRO A 225 -4.35 -17.39 5.51
CA PRO A 225 -4.99 -16.46 6.43
C PRO A 225 -6.28 -17.02 7.06
N ARG A 226 -6.93 -18.02 6.45
CA ARG A 226 -8.26 -18.52 6.85
C ARG A 226 -8.34 -19.07 8.27
N PRO A 227 -7.33 -19.77 8.79
CA PRO A 227 -7.32 -20.24 10.18
C PRO A 227 -7.17 -19.12 11.22
N SER A 228 -6.94 -17.86 10.82
CA SER A 228 -6.84 -16.76 11.78
C SER A 228 -8.17 -16.50 12.49
N ASP A 229 -8.12 -16.25 13.79
CA ASP A 229 -9.28 -15.79 14.56
C ASP A 229 -9.72 -14.37 14.12
N LEU A 230 -8.87 -13.65 13.38
CA LEU A 230 -9.16 -12.34 12.79
C LEU A 230 -9.70 -12.43 11.36
N TYR A 231 -9.69 -13.60 10.72
CA TYR A 231 -10.01 -13.74 9.30
C TYR A 231 -11.43 -13.29 8.95
N SER A 232 -12.40 -13.56 9.82
CA SER A 232 -13.79 -13.14 9.61
C SER A 232 -13.96 -11.62 9.50
N THR A 233 -13.03 -10.85 10.09
CA THR A 233 -13.06 -9.38 10.12
C THR A 233 -12.10 -8.77 9.11
N ALA A 234 -10.92 -9.38 8.92
CA ALA A 234 -9.89 -8.87 8.00
C ALA A 234 -10.09 -9.34 6.56
N GLY A 235 -10.62 -10.56 6.37
CA GLY A 235 -10.76 -11.20 5.08
C GLY A 235 -9.44 -11.57 4.41
N TRP A 236 -9.48 -11.72 3.09
CA TRP A 236 -8.30 -11.91 2.27
C TRP A 236 -7.43 -10.63 2.26
N PRO A 237 -6.09 -10.75 2.36
CA PRO A 237 -5.21 -9.61 2.22
C PRO A 237 -5.13 -9.15 0.75
N ALA A 238 -5.46 -7.89 0.48
CA ALA A 238 -5.31 -7.28 -0.85
C ALA A 238 -3.83 -6.92 -1.11
N PHE A 239 -3.15 -7.71 -1.93
CA PHE A 239 -1.73 -7.48 -2.25
C PHE A 239 -1.58 -6.26 -3.16
N GLY A 240 -0.85 -5.24 -2.72
CA GLY A 240 -0.62 -4.00 -3.45
C GLY A 240 -1.68 -2.92 -3.25
N TYR A 241 -2.63 -3.07 -2.33
CA TYR A 241 -3.71 -2.09 -2.12
C TYR A 241 -3.20 -0.68 -1.77
N THR A 242 -2.35 -0.58 -0.75
CA THR A 242 -1.77 0.69 -0.29
C THR A 242 -0.89 1.32 -1.36
N SER A 243 -0.15 0.47 -2.08
CA SER A 243 0.65 0.87 -3.24
C SER A 243 -0.24 1.42 -4.35
N GLU A 244 -1.38 0.80 -4.64
CA GLU A 244 -2.34 1.27 -5.64
C GLU A 244 -2.94 2.63 -5.25
N VAL A 245 -3.32 2.82 -3.98
CA VAL A 245 -3.80 4.12 -3.48
C VAL A 245 -2.73 5.19 -3.66
N MET A 246 -1.46 4.87 -3.42
CA MET A 246 -0.33 5.76 -3.68
C MET A 246 -0.23 6.12 -5.16
N LEU A 247 -0.30 5.14 -6.05
CA LEU A 247 -0.24 5.34 -7.50
C LEU A 247 -1.38 6.24 -8.03
N ASP A 248 -2.56 6.12 -7.44
CA ASP A 248 -3.74 6.90 -7.84
C ASP A 248 -3.77 8.32 -7.28
N SER A 249 -3.07 8.58 -6.17
CA SER A 249 -3.21 9.84 -5.43
C SER A 249 -1.92 10.66 -5.31
N MET A 250 -0.77 10.11 -5.69
CA MET A 250 0.53 10.78 -5.63
C MET A 250 1.17 10.98 -7.00
N PRO A 251 2.05 11.99 -7.16
CA PRO A 251 2.84 12.18 -8.38
C PRO A 251 3.68 10.94 -8.73
N GLU A 252 4.02 10.79 -10.02
CA GLU A 252 4.75 9.63 -10.54
C GLU A 252 6.11 9.37 -9.83
N HIS A 253 6.82 10.42 -9.42
CA HIS A 253 8.09 10.29 -8.71
C HIS A 253 7.95 9.68 -7.31
N SER A 254 6.73 9.64 -6.77
CA SER A 254 6.38 9.02 -5.49
C SER A 254 5.99 7.56 -5.63
N HIS A 255 5.91 7.01 -6.84
CA HIS A 255 5.31 5.69 -7.06
C HIS A 255 6.21 4.55 -6.60
N ARG A 256 5.72 3.75 -5.64
CA ARG A 256 6.31 2.44 -5.31
C ARG A 256 5.57 1.34 -6.09
N HIS A 257 6.34 0.40 -6.62
CA HIS A 257 5.84 -0.81 -7.26
C HIS A 257 6.34 -2.03 -6.48
N GLU A 258 5.50 -2.59 -5.62
CA GLU A 258 5.80 -3.84 -4.90
C GLU A 258 5.79 -5.02 -5.87
N ASP A 259 6.79 -5.89 -5.75
CA ASP A 259 6.84 -7.13 -6.52
C ASP A 259 5.85 -8.14 -5.92
N HIS A 260 5.34 -9.05 -6.76
CA HIS A 260 4.32 -9.96 -6.28
C HIS A 260 4.85 -10.94 -5.23
N VAL A 261 6.01 -11.55 -5.49
CA VAL A 261 6.57 -12.63 -4.68
C VAL A 261 7.03 -12.16 -3.29
N GLY A 262 7.15 -10.85 -3.07
CA GLY A 262 7.50 -10.23 -1.80
C GLY A 262 6.38 -10.22 -0.77
N HIS A 263 5.11 -10.42 -1.16
CA HIS A 263 3.98 -10.38 -0.22
C HIS A 263 3.93 -11.62 0.67
N LYS A 264 4.15 -11.47 1.97
CA LYS A 264 4.13 -12.57 2.96
C LYS A 264 3.07 -12.37 4.02
N VAL A 265 2.26 -13.40 4.23
CA VAL A 265 1.21 -13.45 5.24
C VAL A 265 1.73 -14.20 6.47
N LEU A 266 1.44 -13.67 7.65
CA LEU A 266 1.64 -14.35 8.91
C LEU A 266 0.31 -14.43 9.65
N THR A 267 0.00 -15.63 10.13
CA THR A 267 -1.14 -15.86 11.02
C THR A 267 -0.68 -16.52 12.30
N VAL A 268 -0.97 -15.89 13.44
CA VAL A 268 -0.76 -16.47 14.77
C VAL A 268 -1.95 -16.16 15.66
N ASN A 269 -2.58 -17.19 16.21
CA ASN A 269 -3.67 -17.03 17.17
C ASN A 269 -3.16 -17.31 18.58
N ASN A 270 -3.79 -16.68 19.56
CA ASN A 270 -3.62 -16.96 20.98
C ASN A 270 -2.17 -16.83 21.49
N VAL A 271 -1.43 -15.83 21.01
CA VAL A 271 -0.06 -15.52 21.46
C VAL A 271 -0.09 -14.91 22.86
N ASN A 272 0.56 -15.57 23.82
CA ASN A 272 0.72 -15.02 25.16
C ASN A 272 1.70 -13.84 25.16
N VAL A 273 1.27 -12.72 25.74
CA VAL A 273 2.12 -11.56 26.05
C VAL A 273 2.51 -11.65 27.51
N ILE A 274 3.82 -11.71 27.77
CA ILE A 274 4.36 -11.87 29.11
C ILE A 274 4.75 -10.51 29.69
N GLN A 275 4.43 -10.30 30.98
CA GLN A 275 4.81 -9.09 31.69
C GLN A 275 6.32 -8.89 31.68
N GLY A 276 6.77 -7.70 31.31
CA GLY A 276 8.20 -7.34 31.28
C GLY A 276 8.96 -7.82 30.05
N ASP A 277 8.31 -8.57 29.14
CA ASP A 277 8.91 -8.87 27.85
C ASP A 277 9.05 -7.59 27.03
N ASN A 278 10.28 -7.35 26.57
CA ASN A 278 10.65 -6.20 25.74
C ASN A 278 11.28 -6.64 24.41
N GLY A 279 11.30 -7.96 24.15
CA GLY A 279 11.86 -8.51 22.92
C GLY A 279 13.35 -8.75 22.89
N THR A 280 14.11 -8.35 23.91
CA THR A 280 15.57 -8.50 23.90
C THR A 280 16.00 -9.95 24.16
N SER A 281 15.16 -10.75 24.81
CA SER A 281 15.42 -12.17 25.03
C SER A 281 15.08 -12.98 23.77
N PHE A 282 15.94 -13.92 23.41
CA PHE A 282 15.70 -14.87 22.32
C PHE A 282 14.47 -15.75 22.63
N PHE A 283 14.42 -16.32 23.83
CA PHE A 283 13.27 -17.07 24.31
C PHE A 283 12.25 -16.16 25.00
N PRO A 284 10.95 -16.45 24.94
CA PRO A 284 9.96 -15.79 25.78
C PRO A 284 10.36 -15.89 27.25
N PRO A 285 10.42 -14.78 28.01
CA PRO A 285 10.67 -14.85 29.43
C PRO A 285 9.57 -15.65 30.12
N GLN A 286 9.90 -16.33 31.22
CA GLN A 286 8.89 -16.93 32.09
C GLN A 286 8.23 -15.83 32.91
N GLY A 287 6.90 -15.88 33.06
CA GLY A 287 6.20 -14.90 33.87
C GLY A 287 4.69 -14.88 33.67
N THR A 288 4.07 -13.85 34.23
CA THR A 288 2.63 -13.63 34.16
C THR A 288 2.22 -13.23 32.74
N THR A 289 1.27 -13.96 32.15
CA THR A 289 0.58 -13.53 30.93
C THR A 289 -0.33 -12.34 31.26
N ILE A 290 -0.15 -11.23 30.54
CA ILE A 290 -0.94 -10.00 30.72
C ILE A 290 -1.94 -9.75 29.58
N ALA A 291 -1.73 -10.40 28.44
CA ALA A 291 -2.67 -10.41 27.33
C ALA A 291 -2.49 -11.67 26.48
N THR A 292 -3.53 -12.01 25.73
CA THR A 292 -3.48 -12.99 24.66
C THR A 292 -3.84 -12.28 23.36
N CYS A 293 -3.00 -12.42 22.34
CA CYS A 293 -3.12 -11.69 21.08
C CYS A 293 -3.26 -12.61 19.87
N ASP A 294 -4.12 -12.20 18.94
CA ASP A 294 -4.24 -12.76 17.60
C ASP A 294 -3.63 -11.77 16.60
N VAL A 295 -2.92 -12.30 15.61
CA VAL A 295 -2.18 -11.55 14.59
C VAL A 295 -2.52 -12.13 13.22
N LEU A 296 -2.97 -11.26 12.33
CA LEU A 296 -3.08 -11.52 10.90
C LEU A 296 -2.49 -10.32 10.17
N LEU A 297 -1.29 -10.50 9.63
CA LEU A 297 -0.61 -9.44 8.88
C LEU A 297 -0.18 -9.95 7.52
N LYS A 298 -0.05 -9.02 6.59
CA LYS A 298 0.70 -9.18 5.35
C LYS A 298 1.77 -8.09 5.31
N PHE A 299 3.01 -8.49 5.07
CA PHE A 299 4.11 -7.59 4.87
C PHE A 299 4.77 -7.85 3.51
N HIS A 300 5.09 -6.80 2.77
CA HIS A 300 5.94 -6.94 1.59
C HIS A 300 7.41 -6.98 1.98
N GLN A 301 8.05 -8.13 1.82
CA GLN A 301 9.47 -8.36 2.10
C GLN A 301 10.17 -8.93 0.86
N GLY A 302 10.58 -8.04 -0.04
CA GLY A 302 11.34 -8.39 -1.24
C GLY A 302 12.79 -8.71 -0.90
N THR A 303 13.11 -9.99 -0.72
CA THR A 303 14.46 -10.45 -0.35
C THR A 303 15.32 -10.88 -1.54
N HIS A 304 14.85 -10.70 -2.77
CA HIS A 304 15.52 -11.23 -3.97
C HIS A 304 16.02 -10.17 -4.94
N SER A 305 15.43 -8.98 -4.92
CA SER A 305 15.65 -7.93 -5.92
C SER A 305 16.67 -6.89 -5.44
N PRO A 306 17.34 -6.18 -6.36
CA PRO A 306 18.31 -5.14 -6.02
C PRO A 306 17.65 -3.82 -5.58
N ASP A 307 16.38 -3.57 -5.96
CA ASP A 307 15.63 -2.37 -5.55
C ASP A 307 15.47 -2.31 -4.01
N ALA A 308 15.40 -3.48 -3.36
CA ALA A 308 15.40 -3.63 -1.91
C ALA A 308 16.72 -3.19 -1.23
N PHE A 309 17.72 -2.67 -1.95
CA PHE A 309 18.84 -1.95 -1.34
C PHE A 309 18.65 -0.43 -1.32
N THR A 310 17.70 0.12 -2.09
CA THR A 310 17.50 1.58 -2.29
C THR A 310 16.13 2.06 -1.81
N ASN A 311 15.09 1.26 -2.02
CA ASN A 311 13.74 1.52 -1.52
C ASN A 311 13.63 1.15 -0.05
N ASN A 312 13.17 2.02 0.84
CA ASN A 312 12.95 1.71 2.25
C ASN A 312 11.47 1.61 2.66
N VAL A 313 10.51 1.86 1.77
CA VAL A 313 9.09 1.80 2.11
C VAL A 313 8.44 0.53 1.59
N HIS A 314 7.70 -0.15 2.47
CA HIS A 314 7.06 -1.42 2.15
C HIS A 314 5.64 -1.53 2.68
N GLU A 315 4.78 -2.16 1.91
CA GLU A 315 3.37 -2.32 2.27
C GLU A 315 3.19 -3.27 3.45
N LEU A 316 2.54 -2.77 4.50
CA LEU A 316 2.05 -3.53 5.64
C LEU A 316 0.51 -3.45 5.68
N LEU A 317 -0.15 -4.61 5.66
CA LEU A 317 -1.52 -4.77 6.14
C LEU A 317 -1.46 -5.47 7.49
N PHE A 318 -1.98 -4.86 8.54
CA PHE A 318 -1.77 -5.32 9.90
C PHE A 318 -3.10 -5.39 10.63
N ASN A 319 -3.46 -6.59 11.09
CA ASN A 319 -4.60 -6.81 11.97
C ASN A 319 -4.09 -7.49 13.23
N GLN A 320 -4.33 -6.87 14.38
CA GLN A 320 -4.00 -7.45 15.66
C GLN A 320 -5.08 -7.13 16.68
N ARG A 321 -5.47 -8.13 17.47
CA ARG A 321 -6.38 -7.99 18.60
C ARG A 321 -5.78 -8.65 19.82
N CYS A 322 -5.73 -7.93 20.92
CA CYS A 322 -5.20 -8.40 22.20
C CYS A 322 -6.26 -8.29 23.28
N SER A 323 -6.59 -9.41 23.91
CA SER A 323 -7.46 -9.48 25.08
C SER A 323 -6.58 -9.48 26.34
N GLN A 324 -6.64 -8.41 27.12
CA GLN A 324 -5.88 -8.26 28.36
C GLN A 324 -6.58 -8.96 29.53
N THR A 325 -5.80 -9.39 30.53
CA THR A 325 -6.32 -10.10 31.71
C THR A 325 -7.24 -9.25 32.59
N ASN A 326 -7.19 -7.93 32.46
CA ASN A 326 -8.11 -6.98 33.10
C ASN A 326 -9.45 -6.83 32.34
N GLY A 327 -9.69 -7.61 31.28
CA GLY A 327 -10.89 -7.57 30.45
C GLY A 327 -10.87 -6.52 29.33
N GLN A 328 -9.83 -5.70 29.22
CA GLN A 328 -9.70 -4.72 28.15
C GLN A 328 -9.29 -5.39 26.83
N VAL A 329 -9.85 -4.93 25.72
CA VAL A 329 -9.45 -5.35 24.38
C VAL A 329 -8.77 -4.20 23.67
N VAL A 330 -7.62 -4.49 23.07
CA VAL A 330 -6.90 -3.55 22.20
C VAL A 330 -6.81 -4.14 20.80
N GLU A 331 -7.22 -3.38 19.79
CA GLU A 331 -7.28 -3.82 18.39
C GLU A 331 -6.77 -2.71 17.47
N ALA A 332 -6.03 -3.11 16.43
CA ALA A 332 -5.69 -2.25 15.31
C ALA A 332 -5.88 -3.02 14.00
N ARG A 333 -6.48 -2.35 13.02
CA ARG A 333 -6.51 -2.72 11.61
C ARG A 333 -5.87 -1.56 10.86
N TYR A 334 -4.61 -1.75 10.49
CA TYR A 334 -3.70 -0.70 10.03
C TYR A 334 -3.02 -1.09 8.71
N ASN A 335 -3.14 -0.24 7.70
CA ASN A 335 -2.60 -0.45 6.36
C ASN A 335 -1.75 0.76 5.93
N ALA A 336 -0.48 0.57 5.61
CA ALA A 336 0.40 1.65 5.17
C ALA A 336 1.65 1.15 4.42
N MET A 337 2.28 2.05 3.67
CA MET A 337 3.66 1.95 3.23
C MET A 337 4.54 2.35 4.42
N ILE A 338 5.16 1.39 5.09
CA ILE A 338 5.96 1.64 6.28
C ILE A 338 7.44 1.85 5.91
N PRO A 339 8.08 2.93 6.35
CA PRO A 339 9.52 3.15 6.14
C PRO A 339 10.37 2.31 7.09
N LEU A 340 11.45 1.74 6.55
CA LEU A 340 12.42 0.91 7.26
C LEU A 340 13.79 1.59 7.24
N GLY A 341 13.99 2.50 8.18
CA GLY A 341 15.23 3.26 8.25
C GLY A 341 15.26 4.44 7.28
N ARG A 342 16.49 4.88 6.97
CA ARG A 342 16.75 5.96 6.02
C ARG A 342 16.58 5.46 4.58
N ALA A 343 16.03 6.32 3.72
CA ALA A 343 15.84 6.02 2.30
C ALA A 343 17.17 6.02 1.52
N GLY A 344 17.23 5.27 0.40
CA GLY A 344 18.42 5.20 -0.48
C GLY A 344 19.52 4.24 -0.03
N GLY A 345 19.32 3.49 1.05
CA GLY A 345 20.33 2.60 1.59
C GLY A 345 19.88 1.76 2.78
N PHE A 346 20.84 1.19 3.48
CA PHE A 346 20.64 0.30 4.63
C PHE A 346 21.86 0.35 5.57
N SER A 347 21.77 -0.27 6.74
CA SER A 347 22.93 -0.47 7.63
C SER A 347 23.43 -1.92 7.55
N PRO A 348 24.72 -2.20 7.82
CA PRO A 348 25.23 -3.57 7.85
C PRO A 348 24.50 -4.44 8.87
N SER A 349 24.33 -5.72 8.53
CA SER A 349 23.88 -6.78 9.46
C SER A 349 24.93 -7.06 10.54
N GLU A 350 24.78 -8.15 11.28
CA GLU A 350 25.60 -8.45 12.46
C GLU A 350 27.10 -8.70 12.17
N CYS A 351 27.46 -9.03 10.92
CA CYS A 351 28.81 -9.47 10.59
C CYS A 351 29.77 -8.36 10.09
N PRO A 352 29.59 -7.07 10.44
CA PRO A 352 30.75 -6.31 10.96
C PRO A 352 30.48 -5.64 12.34
N GLY A 353 29.39 -6.04 13.00
CA GLY A 353 28.83 -5.42 14.19
C GLY A 353 27.41 -4.92 13.92
N PHE A 354 26.46 -5.33 14.77
CA PHE A 354 25.03 -5.05 14.60
C PHE A 354 24.73 -3.55 14.47
N GLY A 355 24.14 -3.13 13.35
CA GLY A 355 23.73 -1.75 13.13
C GLY A 355 24.90 -0.79 12.84
N GLY A 356 25.90 -1.25 12.08
CA GLY A 356 27.04 -0.45 11.65
C GLY A 356 26.68 0.82 10.86
N GLN A 357 27.70 1.52 10.34
CA GLN A 357 27.47 2.77 9.60
C GLN A 357 26.57 2.56 8.38
N PHE A 358 25.58 3.45 8.22
CA PHE A 358 24.65 3.42 7.09
C PHE A 358 25.39 3.49 5.75
N ILE A 359 25.11 2.53 4.87
CA ILE A 359 25.61 2.42 3.51
C ILE A 359 24.61 3.11 2.58
N ASN A 360 25.06 4.21 1.96
CA ASN A 360 24.31 4.89 0.91
C ASN A 360 24.52 4.17 -0.43
N VAL A 361 23.45 3.61 -0.99
CA VAL A 361 23.52 2.79 -2.21
C VAL A 361 23.25 3.64 -3.45
N ALA A 362 22.14 4.37 -3.45
CA ALA A 362 21.71 5.20 -4.58
C ALA A 362 20.67 6.24 -4.09
N PRO A 363 20.19 7.16 -4.95
CA PRO A 363 19.02 7.97 -4.62
C PRO A 363 17.83 7.10 -4.17
N PRO A 364 16.97 7.62 -3.26
CA PRO A 364 15.74 6.94 -2.86
C PRO A 364 14.86 6.54 -4.05
N VAL A 365 14.20 5.39 -3.92
CA VAL A 365 13.17 4.93 -4.86
C VAL A 365 11.95 4.48 -4.06
N PRO A 366 10.81 5.17 -4.10
CA PRO A 366 10.56 6.45 -4.78
C PRO A 366 11.44 7.63 -4.33
N ALA A 367 11.55 8.68 -5.13
CA ALA A 367 12.50 9.78 -4.91
C ALA A 367 12.21 10.60 -3.63
N ASP A 368 10.94 10.66 -3.24
CA ASP A 368 10.45 11.34 -2.04
C ASP A 368 10.19 10.38 -0.87
N SER A 369 10.78 9.17 -0.91
CA SER A 369 10.58 8.16 0.13
C SER A 369 10.89 8.72 1.52
N PRO A 370 9.95 8.61 2.48
CA PRO A 370 10.20 9.07 3.84
C PRO A 370 11.27 8.24 4.53
N SER A 371 12.09 8.89 5.35
CA SER A 371 12.97 8.21 6.28
C SER A 371 12.32 8.05 7.67
N GLU A 372 12.69 6.99 8.38
CA GLU A 372 12.39 6.73 9.79
C GLU A 372 13.73 6.42 10.47
N THR A 373 14.03 7.04 11.60
CA THR A 373 15.38 6.94 12.21
C THR A 373 15.35 6.59 13.70
N ARG A 374 14.20 6.19 14.23
CA ARG A 374 14.06 5.74 15.62
C ARG A 374 14.35 4.26 15.76
N SER A 375 14.16 3.50 14.68
CA SER A 375 14.56 2.10 14.58
C SER A 375 15.96 1.95 13.94
N LEU A 376 16.49 0.73 13.97
CA LEU A 376 17.70 0.36 13.24
C LEU A 376 17.49 0.30 11.72
N GLY A 377 16.24 0.43 11.26
CA GLY A 377 15.88 0.38 9.85
C GLY A 377 16.11 -1.00 9.24
N ARG A 378 16.81 -1.07 8.12
CA ARG A 378 17.19 -2.35 7.52
C ARG A 378 18.64 -2.66 7.81
N LEU A 379 18.86 -3.84 8.36
CA LEU A 379 20.18 -4.42 8.51
C LEU A 379 20.34 -5.51 7.47
N ILE A 380 21.21 -5.28 6.49
CA ILE A 380 21.38 -6.15 5.34
C ILE A 380 22.82 -6.65 5.31
N THR A 381 22.97 -7.90 4.91
CA THR A 381 24.28 -8.50 4.74
C THR A 381 25.08 -7.85 3.61
N GLU A 382 26.37 -7.59 3.83
CA GLU A 382 27.25 -6.82 2.95
C GLU A 382 28.69 -7.40 2.93
N PRO A 383 29.63 -6.89 2.10
CA PRO A 383 30.96 -7.50 1.96
C PRO A 383 31.79 -7.62 3.24
N GLY A 384 31.56 -6.77 4.25
CA GLY A 384 32.16 -6.89 5.58
C GLY A 384 31.79 -8.20 6.27
N CYS A 385 30.61 -8.77 6.01
CA CYS A 385 30.22 -10.10 6.48
C CYS A 385 31.15 -11.19 5.92
N VAL A 386 31.45 -11.11 4.62
CA VAL A 386 32.39 -12.02 3.96
C VAL A 386 33.79 -11.87 4.55
N GLN A 387 34.22 -10.64 4.84
CA GLN A 387 35.50 -10.37 5.49
C GLN A 387 35.57 -10.93 6.92
N ALA A 388 34.52 -10.74 7.72
CA ALA A 388 34.43 -11.28 9.08
C ALA A 388 34.57 -12.81 9.11
N ILE A 389 33.94 -13.51 8.15
CA ILE A 389 34.07 -14.96 7.99
C ILE A 389 35.52 -15.35 7.63
N ARG A 390 36.16 -14.63 6.71
CA ARG A 390 37.57 -14.88 6.33
C ARG A 390 38.54 -14.69 7.50
N GLU A 391 38.26 -13.71 8.35
CA GLU A 391 39.06 -13.41 9.53
C GLU A 391 38.79 -14.37 10.70
N GLY A 392 37.79 -15.26 10.58
CA GLY A 392 37.43 -16.20 11.64
C GLY A 392 36.82 -15.52 12.87
N ARG A 393 36.10 -14.40 12.67
CA ARG A 393 35.38 -13.72 13.76
C ARG A 393 34.30 -14.64 14.34
N THR A 394 33.94 -14.40 15.59
CA THR A 394 32.94 -15.19 16.33
C THR A 394 31.77 -14.33 16.79
N HIS A 395 30.63 -14.98 17.06
CA HIS A 395 29.46 -14.40 17.72
C HIS A 395 28.98 -15.25 18.88
N ASN A 396 28.12 -14.66 19.72
CA ASN A 396 27.46 -15.38 20.79
C ASN A 396 26.16 -15.98 20.25
N ASP A 397 26.12 -17.30 20.10
CA ASP A 397 24.89 -18.04 19.85
C ASP A 397 24.17 -18.28 21.19
N PRO A 398 22.90 -17.88 21.36
CA PRO A 398 22.11 -18.15 22.57
C PRO A 398 22.02 -19.63 22.97
N LEU A 399 22.23 -20.55 22.03
CA LEU A 399 22.24 -22.00 22.25
C LEU A 399 23.64 -22.53 22.61
N SER A 400 24.67 -21.71 22.52
CA SER A 400 26.06 -22.07 22.82
C SER A 400 26.60 -21.31 24.03
N PRO A 401 27.25 -21.99 25.00
CA PRO A 401 27.88 -21.32 26.13
C PRO A 401 29.16 -20.57 25.76
N THR A 402 29.69 -20.78 24.55
CA THR A 402 30.93 -20.17 24.06
C THR A 402 30.71 -19.52 22.70
N PRO A 403 31.45 -18.44 22.38
CA PRO A 403 31.37 -17.83 21.05
C PRO A 403 31.64 -18.86 19.95
N VAL A 404 30.80 -18.85 18.91
CA VAL A 404 30.92 -19.74 17.74
C VAL A 404 31.42 -18.92 16.53
N PRO A 405 32.14 -19.53 15.58
CA PRO A 405 32.57 -18.83 14.37
C PRO A 405 31.39 -18.33 13.55
N PHE A 406 31.53 -17.12 12.98
CA PHE A 406 30.64 -16.69 11.91
C PHE A 406 30.89 -17.50 10.64
N THR A 407 29.80 -17.87 9.98
CA THR A 407 29.76 -18.64 8.74
C THR A 407 28.81 -17.99 7.74
N VAL A 408 28.84 -18.46 6.50
CA VAL A 408 27.87 -18.05 5.47
C VAL A 408 26.41 -18.33 5.89
N SER A 409 26.18 -19.28 6.79
CA SER A 409 24.82 -19.58 7.30
C SER A 409 24.29 -18.55 8.29
N ASP A 410 25.14 -17.64 8.79
CA ASP A 410 24.78 -16.58 9.77
C ASP A 410 24.57 -15.21 9.07
N MET A 411 24.41 -15.23 7.75
CA MET A 411 24.22 -14.03 6.94
C MET A 411 22.73 -13.72 6.84
N ASP A 412 22.24 -12.82 7.70
CA ASP A 412 20.81 -12.53 7.81
C ASP A 412 20.39 -11.12 7.36
N ASP A 413 19.07 -10.97 7.14
CA ASP A 413 18.42 -9.69 6.85
C ASP A 413 17.43 -9.32 7.98
N PHE A 414 17.57 -8.14 8.57
CA PHE A 414 16.67 -7.60 9.59
C PHE A 414 15.98 -6.32 9.12
N TRP A 415 14.69 -6.21 9.40
CA TRP A 415 13.82 -5.15 8.91
C TRP A 415 13.02 -4.61 10.09
N PHE A 416 13.42 -3.43 10.57
CA PHE A 416 12.83 -2.74 11.71
C PHE A 416 12.03 -1.52 11.24
N SER A 417 10.94 -1.24 11.95
CA SER A 417 10.20 0.01 11.81
C SER A 417 9.81 0.53 13.20
N ASP A 418 9.53 1.83 13.29
CA ASP A 418 8.76 2.41 14.39
C ASP A 418 7.63 3.24 13.76
N VAL A 419 6.44 2.66 13.71
CA VAL A 419 5.23 3.26 13.17
C VAL A 419 4.49 3.95 14.28
N GLN A 420 4.09 5.20 14.05
CA GLN A 420 3.24 5.94 14.97
C GLN A 420 2.15 6.68 14.22
N VAL A 421 0.92 6.57 14.72
CA VAL A 421 -0.23 7.35 14.25
C VAL A 421 -0.71 8.19 15.43
N THR A 422 -0.70 9.50 15.26
CA THR A 422 -1.20 10.45 16.27
C THR A 422 -2.16 11.43 15.64
N GLY A 423 -3.14 11.90 16.43
CA GLY A 423 -4.16 12.84 15.99
C GLY A 423 -5.57 12.26 16.13
N SER A 424 -6.59 13.10 16.01
CA SER A 424 -8.00 12.68 16.15
C SER A 424 -8.30 11.91 17.46
N GLY A 425 -7.60 12.23 18.56
CA GLY A 425 -7.75 11.54 19.85
C GLY A 425 -7.14 10.13 19.91
N LEU A 426 -6.36 9.75 18.91
CA LEU A 426 -5.66 8.47 18.79
C LEU A 426 -4.15 8.65 19.02
N THR A 427 -3.57 7.72 19.78
CA THR A 427 -2.14 7.39 19.73
C THR A 427 -2.01 5.90 19.47
N PHE A 428 -1.43 5.54 18.34
CA PHE A 428 -1.06 4.16 18.03
C PHE A 428 0.45 4.08 17.80
N ARG A 429 1.06 3.01 18.29
CA ARG A 429 2.46 2.66 18.03
C ARG A 429 2.59 1.18 17.71
N LEU A 430 3.35 0.90 16.67
CA LEU A 430 3.78 -0.44 16.27
C LEU A 430 5.28 -0.40 15.98
N ALA A 431 6.08 -1.24 16.62
CA ALA A 431 7.51 -1.36 16.31
C ALA A 431 7.82 -2.81 15.90
N PRO A 432 7.55 -3.17 14.63
CA PRO A 432 7.72 -4.53 14.16
C PRO A 432 9.18 -4.83 13.83
N LEU A 433 9.52 -6.11 13.94
CA LEU A 433 10.75 -6.72 13.45
C LEU A 433 10.37 -7.84 12.48
N PHE A 434 10.87 -7.74 11.25
CA PHE A 434 10.84 -8.83 10.28
C PHE A 434 12.26 -9.29 10.02
N TYR A 435 12.47 -10.59 10.12
CA TYR A 435 13.79 -11.21 10.14
C TYR A 435 13.81 -12.37 9.15
N VAL A 436 14.89 -12.49 8.39
CA VAL A 436 15.09 -13.55 7.40
C VAL A 436 16.40 -14.23 7.72
N VAL A 437 16.31 -15.52 8.07
CA VAL A 437 17.43 -16.33 8.59
C VAL A 437 18.24 -16.99 7.45
N ASN A 438 17.63 -17.11 6.28
CA ASN A 438 18.26 -17.75 5.13
C ASN A 438 18.14 -16.91 3.85
N PRO A 439 18.44 -15.59 3.87
CA PRO A 439 18.25 -14.74 2.72
C PRO A 439 18.99 -15.28 1.49
N SER A 440 18.42 -15.10 0.30
CA SER A 440 19.03 -15.60 -0.94
C SER A 440 20.13 -14.68 -1.47
N ARG A 441 20.20 -13.45 -0.98
CA ARG A 441 21.08 -12.38 -1.48
C ARG A 441 21.87 -11.71 -0.36
N TYR A 442 22.95 -11.05 -0.76
CA TYR A 442 23.63 -10.03 0.03
C TYR A 442 23.99 -8.84 -0.88
N TYR A 443 24.29 -7.70 -0.29
CA TYR A 443 24.78 -6.54 -1.01
C TYR A 443 26.23 -6.75 -1.45
N ASP A 444 26.52 -6.55 -2.74
CA ASP A 444 27.89 -6.57 -3.28
C ASP A 444 28.05 -5.43 -4.30
N PRO A 445 28.71 -4.31 -3.93
CA PRO A 445 28.85 -3.14 -4.80
C PRO A 445 29.72 -3.41 -6.04
N THR A 446 30.38 -4.57 -6.12
CA THR A 446 31.18 -4.96 -7.28
C THR A 446 30.35 -5.63 -8.38
N LYS A 447 29.09 -5.99 -8.10
CA LYS A 447 28.19 -6.68 -9.04
C LYS A 447 27.33 -5.70 -9.82
N PRO A 448 26.97 -6.02 -11.07
CA PRO A 448 25.92 -5.29 -11.79
C PRO A 448 24.62 -5.36 -10.97
N ASN A 449 24.08 -4.21 -10.57
CA ASN A 449 22.91 -4.06 -9.69
C ASN A 449 23.14 -4.34 -8.19
N ASN A 450 24.39 -4.36 -7.73
CA ASN A 450 24.77 -4.49 -6.32
C ASN A 450 24.34 -5.80 -5.64
N LEU A 451 24.05 -6.85 -6.41
CA LEU A 451 23.46 -8.09 -5.89
C LEU A 451 24.42 -9.27 -5.97
N GLY A 452 24.79 -9.81 -4.80
CA GLY A 452 25.46 -11.10 -4.66
C GLY A 452 24.49 -12.18 -4.20
N ARG A 453 24.73 -13.45 -4.56
CA ARG A 453 23.93 -14.60 -4.12
C ARG A 453 24.67 -15.37 -3.04
N ILE A 454 24.00 -15.67 -1.93
CA ILE A 454 24.64 -16.32 -0.78
C ILE A 454 25.08 -17.74 -1.12
N VAL A 455 24.29 -18.48 -1.91
CA VAL A 455 24.65 -19.85 -2.32
C VAL A 455 25.99 -19.93 -3.05
N ASP A 456 26.36 -18.89 -3.81
CA ASP A 456 27.63 -18.86 -4.55
C ASP A 456 28.83 -18.87 -3.58
N LEU A 457 28.68 -18.24 -2.41
CA LEU A 457 29.70 -18.20 -1.37
C LEU A 457 30.00 -19.59 -0.81
N CYS A 458 29.05 -20.51 -0.85
CA CYS A 458 29.25 -21.90 -0.41
C CYS A 458 30.28 -22.66 -1.26
N TYR A 459 30.54 -22.23 -2.50
CA TYR A 459 31.51 -22.88 -3.39
C TYR A 459 32.86 -22.13 -3.44
N THR A 460 33.10 -21.27 -2.45
CA THR A 460 34.37 -20.58 -2.24
C THR A 460 35.12 -21.16 -1.03
N ASN A 461 36.25 -20.57 -0.66
CA ASN A 461 37.06 -20.97 0.50
C ASN A 461 36.54 -20.43 1.85
N LEU A 462 35.27 -20.04 1.94
CA LEU A 462 34.64 -19.51 3.16
C LEU A 462 34.08 -20.61 4.06
N ALA A 463 34.04 -20.34 5.37
CA ALA A 463 33.33 -21.19 6.33
C ALA A 463 31.82 -21.15 6.03
N GLY A 464 31.24 -22.32 5.74
CA GLY A 464 29.92 -22.39 5.13
C GLY A 464 28.74 -22.65 6.08
N GLY A 465 28.98 -23.28 7.23
CA GLY A 465 27.90 -23.73 8.12
C GLY A 465 27.00 -24.80 7.49
N ASP A 466 25.89 -25.09 8.15
CA ASP A 466 24.99 -26.19 7.79
C ASP A 466 24.28 -25.98 6.46
N TYR A 467 23.90 -24.74 6.11
CA TYR A 467 23.28 -24.47 4.82
C TYR A 467 24.26 -24.72 3.66
N CYS A 468 25.52 -24.32 3.78
CA CYS A 468 26.47 -24.67 2.72
C CYS A 468 26.77 -26.18 2.68
N ASN A 469 26.73 -26.89 3.80
CA ASN A 469 26.86 -28.34 3.80
C ASN A 469 25.72 -28.98 3.00
N GLN A 470 24.47 -28.54 3.21
CA GLN A 470 23.30 -28.97 2.43
C GLN A 470 23.46 -28.65 0.93
N ALA A 471 23.88 -27.43 0.60
CA ALA A 471 24.09 -27.01 -0.79
C ALA A 471 25.16 -27.87 -1.50
N ARG A 472 26.28 -28.18 -0.82
CA ARG A 472 27.37 -29.01 -1.37
C ARG A 472 26.98 -30.49 -1.52
N GLN A 473 26.12 -31.01 -0.64
CA GLN A 473 25.61 -32.39 -0.72
C GLN A 473 24.77 -32.64 -1.98
N ALA A 474 24.24 -31.60 -2.62
CA ALA A 474 23.49 -31.74 -3.88
C ALA A 474 24.34 -32.17 -5.09
N GLY A 475 25.67 -32.27 -4.96
CA GLY A 475 26.57 -32.88 -5.94
C GLY A 475 26.95 -32.02 -7.14
N GLN A 476 26.43 -30.79 -7.22
CA GLN A 476 26.79 -29.79 -8.22
C GLN A 476 26.70 -28.38 -7.62
N ASN A 477 27.33 -27.38 -8.27
CA ASN A 477 27.14 -25.99 -7.90
C ASN A 477 25.69 -25.60 -8.18
N LEU A 478 24.91 -25.39 -7.12
CA LEU A 478 23.51 -25.00 -7.23
C LEU A 478 23.42 -23.58 -7.79
N ALA A 479 22.53 -23.37 -8.76
CA ALA A 479 22.10 -22.04 -9.10
C ALA A 479 21.32 -21.43 -7.93
N TRP A 480 21.33 -20.10 -7.82
CA TRP A 480 20.66 -19.40 -6.71
C TRP A 480 19.18 -19.73 -6.61
N ASP A 481 18.53 -19.96 -7.73
CA ASP A 481 17.12 -20.29 -7.91
C ASP A 481 16.83 -21.80 -8.01
N ASP A 482 17.82 -22.65 -7.74
CA ASP A 482 17.60 -24.09 -7.66
C ASP A 482 16.71 -24.41 -6.45
N PRO A 483 15.67 -25.25 -6.58
CA PRO A 483 14.78 -25.57 -5.45
C PRO A 483 15.49 -26.38 -4.34
N ARG A 484 16.72 -26.86 -4.56
CA ARG A 484 17.56 -27.47 -3.53
C ARG A 484 18.42 -26.46 -2.77
N SER A 485 18.49 -25.20 -3.22
CA SER A 485 19.22 -24.16 -2.50
C SER A 485 18.61 -23.98 -1.09
N PRO A 486 19.41 -23.97 -0.02
CA PRO A 486 18.91 -23.69 1.33
C PRO A 486 18.68 -22.18 1.58
N PHE A 487 19.23 -21.31 0.72
CA PHE A 487 19.12 -19.86 0.80
C PHE A 487 17.93 -19.36 -0.02
N LYS A 488 16.72 -19.61 0.48
CA LYS A 488 15.46 -19.24 -0.18
C LYS A 488 14.78 -18.03 0.44
N GLY A 489 15.32 -17.50 1.53
CA GLY A 489 14.66 -16.48 2.33
C GLY A 489 13.27 -16.90 2.79
N THR A 490 12.99 -18.20 2.96
CA THR A 490 11.71 -18.76 3.40
C THR A 490 11.63 -19.00 4.90
N LEU A 491 12.79 -19.10 5.58
CA LEU A 491 12.88 -19.15 7.03
C LEU A 491 12.89 -17.73 7.55
N ARG A 492 11.78 -17.33 8.17
CA ARG A 492 11.52 -15.96 8.58
C ARG A 492 10.94 -15.91 9.97
N GLU A 493 11.20 -14.82 10.66
CA GLU A 493 10.54 -14.48 11.91
C GLU A 493 9.81 -13.14 11.77
N TYR A 494 8.59 -13.12 12.25
CA TYR A 494 7.73 -11.94 12.25
C TYR A 494 7.37 -11.63 13.69
N ARG A 495 7.83 -10.48 14.18
CA ARG A 495 7.44 -9.94 15.47
C ARG A 495 6.66 -8.65 15.26
N PRO A 496 5.35 -8.58 15.58
CA PRO A 496 4.66 -7.31 15.68
C PRO A 496 5.35 -6.36 16.66
N GLY A 497 6.03 -6.93 17.67
CA GLY A 497 6.89 -6.21 18.59
C GLY A 497 6.08 -5.33 19.54
N THR A 498 6.55 -4.10 19.73
CA THR A 498 5.83 -3.13 20.56
C THR A 498 4.49 -2.80 19.92
N PHE A 499 3.39 -3.00 20.64
CA PHE A 499 2.02 -2.68 20.24
C PHE A 499 1.31 -1.87 21.32
N MET A 500 0.77 -0.72 20.94
CA MET A 500 0.02 0.16 21.83
C MET A 500 -1.05 0.91 21.04
N VAL A 501 -2.26 0.97 21.58
CA VAL A 501 -3.35 1.84 21.09
C VAL A 501 -3.94 2.56 22.30
N ARG A 502 -4.00 3.88 22.23
CA ARG A 502 -4.67 4.74 23.21
C ARG A 502 -5.71 5.59 22.50
N ASN A 503 -6.97 5.45 22.86
CA ASN A 503 -8.09 6.26 22.37
C ASN A 503 -9.31 6.17 23.32
N THR A 504 -10.42 6.85 23.02
CA THR A 504 -11.65 6.83 23.83
C THR A 504 -12.59 5.65 23.53
N GLY A 505 -12.22 4.73 22.64
CA GLY A 505 -13.03 3.61 22.20
C GLY A 505 -12.86 3.31 20.70
N PRO A 506 -13.66 2.40 20.12
CA PRO A 506 -13.60 2.07 18.70
C PRO A 506 -13.67 3.33 17.83
N THR A 507 -12.66 3.54 16.99
CA THR A 507 -12.50 4.73 16.16
C THR A 507 -12.05 4.31 14.77
N THR A 508 -12.71 4.87 13.76
CA THR A 508 -12.22 4.84 12.37
C THR A 508 -11.47 6.14 12.12
N VAL A 509 -10.25 6.04 11.60
CA VAL A 509 -9.46 7.20 11.17
C VAL A 509 -8.97 6.99 9.75
N TYR A 510 -8.69 8.08 9.06
CA TYR A 510 -8.17 8.08 7.70
C TYR A 510 -6.77 8.66 7.73
N THR A 511 -5.79 7.95 7.19
CA THR A 511 -4.40 8.38 7.11
C THR A 511 -3.96 8.52 5.66
N ASP A 512 -2.86 9.20 5.39
CA ASP A 512 -2.21 9.04 4.08
C ASP A 512 -1.61 7.64 3.93
N VAL A 513 -1.03 7.38 2.75
CA VAL A 513 -0.44 6.08 2.40
C VAL A 513 0.73 5.68 3.30
N TYR A 514 1.34 6.61 4.03
CA TYR A 514 2.42 6.35 4.99
C TYR A 514 1.92 6.23 6.44
N GLY A 515 0.60 6.23 6.64
CA GLY A 515 -0.02 6.19 7.96
C GLY A 515 0.06 7.51 8.73
N ARG A 516 0.32 8.65 8.07
CA ARG A 516 0.41 9.96 8.71
C ARG A 516 -0.88 10.75 8.50
N ASN A 517 -0.92 11.98 9.02
CA ASN A 517 -2.02 12.93 8.79
C ASN A 517 -3.41 12.37 9.17
N ALA A 518 -3.50 11.78 10.37
CA ALA A 518 -4.73 11.12 10.83
C ALA A 518 -5.92 12.09 10.93
N SER A 519 -6.98 11.77 10.19
CA SER A 519 -8.23 12.54 10.12
C SER A 519 -9.42 11.68 10.56
N SER A 520 -10.43 12.29 11.15
CA SER A 520 -11.73 11.66 11.41
C SER A 520 -12.64 11.60 10.18
N THR A 521 -12.27 12.32 9.10
CA THR A 521 -13.01 12.36 7.84
C THR A 521 -12.13 11.85 6.68
N PRO A 522 -12.70 11.12 5.71
CA PRO A 522 -11.95 10.70 4.54
C PRO A 522 -11.43 11.90 3.75
N PHE A 523 -10.27 11.74 3.13
CA PHE A 523 -9.72 12.67 2.16
C PHE A 523 -9.18 11.94 0.93
N ALA A 524 -8.89 12.67 -0.14
CA ALA A 524 -8.38 12.07 -1.38
C ALA A 524 -7.04 11.33 -1.11
N GLY A 525 -6.94 10.08 -1.55
CA GLY A 525 -5.77 9.24 -1.29
C GLY A 525 -5.64 8.73 0.15
N SER A 526 -6.67 8.91 0.98
CA SER A 526 -6.65 8.40 2.35
C SER A 526 -6.95 6.91 2.43
N ILE A 527 -6.31 6.26 3.40
CA ILE A 527 -6.53 4.86 3.76
C ILE A 527 -7.32 4.83 5.06
N GLN A 528 -8.45 4.13 5.03
CA GLN A 528 -9.24 3.87 6.22
C GLN A 528 -8.51 2.90 7.15
N GLN A 529 -8.42 3.28 8.42
CA GLN A 529 -7.85 2.50 9.52
C GLN A 529 -8.90 2.32 10.61
N TYR A 530 -8.77 1.26 11.40
CA TYR A 530 -9.59 1.05 12.58
C TYR A 530 -8.75 0.78 13.81
N PHE A 531 -9.11 1.43 14.92
CA PHE A 531 -8.45 1.27 16.20
C PHE A 531 -9.49 1.15 17.32
N SER A 532 -9.29 0.19 18.21
CA SER A 532 -10.06 0.09 19.45
C SER A 532 -9.09 -0.08 20.60
N GLY A 533 -9.05 0.87 21.51
CA GLY A 533 -8.26 0.82 22.72
C GLY A 533 -9.01 1.49 23.86
N ASN A 534 -8.27 2.02 24.82
CA ASN A 534 -8.83 2.80 25.91
C ASN A 534 -7.83 3.90 26.33
N GLN A 535 -8.15 4.63 27.40
CA GLN A 535 -7.31 5.75 27.87
C GLN A 535 -5.97 5.32 28.47
N SER A 536 -5.79 4.04 28.80
CA SER A 536 -4.53 3.45 29.25
C SER A 536 -3.48 3.44 28.13
N SER A 537 -2.20 3.55 28.51
CA SER A 537 -1.05 3.42 27.60
C SER A 537 -0.34 2.08 27.78
N THR A 538 -1.08 0.98 27.94
CA THR A 538 -0.47 -0.35 28.09
C THR A 538 0.28 -0.70 26.81
N GLN A 539 1.61 -0.75 26.91
CA GLN A 539 2.48 -1.24 25.86
C GLN A 539 2.60 -2.77 25.98
N LEU A 540 2.25 -3.49 24.92
CA LEU A 540 2.38 -4.94 24.83
C LEU A 540 3.56 -5.26 23.92
N TYR A 541 4.33 -6.30 24.26
CA TYR A 541 5.33 -6.85 23.34
C TYR A 541 4.83 -8.19 22.79
N VAL A 542 4.57 -8.24 21.48
CA VAL A 542 4.03 -9.42 20.81
C VAL A 542 5.13 -10.08 19.98
N ARG A 543 5.48 -11.32 20.32
CA ARG A 543 6.58 -12.07 19.68
C ARG A 543 6.26 -12.59 18.29
N GLY A 544 4.99 -12.79 17.93
CA GLY A 544 4.61 -13.41 16.66
C GLY A 544 5.17 -14.83 16.52
N ALA A 545 5.82 -15.17 15.40
CA ALA A 545 6.33 -16.52 15.16
C ALA A 545 7.50 -16.59 14.16
N THR A 546 8.28 -17.67 14.29
CA THR A 546 9.25 -18.14 13.28
C THR A 546 8.63 -19.25 12.45
N ARG A 547 8.78 -19.16 11.13
CA ARG A 547 8.21 -20.09 10.15
C ARG A 547 9.21 -20.35 9.02
N ASP A 548 9.29 -21.60 8.58
CA ASP A 548 9.91 -21.95 7.30
C ASP A 548 8.81 -22.26 6.30
N TYR A 549 8.73 -21.45 5.25
CA TYR A 549 7.77 -21.61 4.16
C TYR A 549 8.32 -22.42 2.98
N ALA A 550 9.49 -23.04 3.15
CA ALA A 550 10.05 -23.94 2.15
C ALA A 550 9.08 -25.09 1.84
N ALA A 551 8.89 -25.37 0.55
CA ALA A 551 8.16 -26.54 0.08
C ALA A 551 8.80 -27.07 -1.20
N ASN A 552 8.37 -28.25 -1.63
CA ASN A 552 8.79 -28.81 -2.92
C ASN A 552 8.34 -27.87 -4.06
N GLY A 553 9.25 -27.61 -5.00
CA GLY A 553 9.00 -26.66 -6.10
C GLY A 553 9.02 -25.19 -5.68
N VAL A 554 9.34 -24.86 -4.43
CA VAL A 554 9.64 -23.47 -4.03
C VAL A 554 11.12 -23.23 -4.25
N HIS A 555 11.42 -22.22 -5.05
CA HIS A 555 12.75 -21.79 -5.40
C HIS A 555 13.20 -20.65 -4.50
N ALA A 556 14.48 -20.27 -4.58
CA ALA A 556 14.84 -18.96 -4.04
C ALA A 556 14.01 -17.90 -4.79
N PRO A 557 13.42 -16.93 -4.07
CA PRO A 557 12.60 -15.89 -4.67
C PRO A 557 13.43 -15.18 -5.75
N ASN A 558 12.78 -14.91 -6.89
CA ASN A 558 13.44 -14.63 -8.17
C ASN A 558 14.21 -13.31 -8.21
#